data_AF-A0A378QGQ3-F1
#
_entry.id   AF-A0A378QGQ3-F1
#
_cell.length_a   1.000
_cell.length_b   1.000
_cell.length_c   1.000
_cell.angle_alpha   90.00
_cell.angle_beta   90.00
_cell.angle_gamma   90.00
#
_symmetry.space_group_name_H-M   'P 1'
#
loop_
_entity.id
_entity.type
_entity.pdbx_description
1 polymer ?
#
loop_
_entity_poly.entity_id
_entity_poly.type
_entity_poly.pdbx_seq_one_letter_code
_entity_poly.pdbx_strand_id
1 'polypeptide(L)' 'MERILYFTDDFSQENQAYAKQHGLIIRNAKAYGTVDYLEQCDKVCGQVPTAYEHLPKFELDDDTKPKRTRKPKEQE' A
#
# COMPACT_ATOMS: atom_id res chain seq x y z
N MET A 1 2.57 -6.25 17.95
CA MET A 1 2.21 -4.98 17.28
C MET A 1 2.35 -5.25 15.80
N GLU A 2 1.25 -5.34 15.07
CA GLU A 2 1.28 -5.58 13.62
C GLU A 2 1.82 -4.33 12.91
N ARG A 3 2.83 -4.48 12.06
CA ARG A 3 3.31 -3.38 11.21
C ARG A 3 2.65 -3.43 9.86
N ILE A 4 1.95 -2.36 9.49
CA ILE A 4 1.25 -2.26 8.21
C ILE A 4 1.88 -1.12 7.40
N LEU A 5 2.46 -1.44 6.25
CA LEU A 5 3.01 -0.43 5.34
C LEU A 5 1.93 0.04 4.37
N TYR A 6 1.62 1.33 4.39
CA TYR A 6 0.76 1.98 3.41
C TYR A 6 1.61 2.57 2.29
N PHE A 7 1.63 1.89 1.16
CA PHE A 7 2.34 2.34 -0.02
C PHE A 7 1.50 3.34 -0.80
N THR A 8 1.98 4.57 -0.91
CA THR A 8 1.32 5.61 -1.71
C THR A 8 2.39 6.45 -2.42
N ASP A 9 2.02 6.98 -3.58
CA ASP A 9 2.79 8.04 -4.26
C ASP A 9 2.27 9.43 -3.84
N ASP A 10 1.11 9.47 -3.18
CA ASP A 10 0.43 10.68 -2.75
C ASP A 10 0.49 10.80 -1.21
N PHE A 11 1.37 11.68 -0.74
CA PHE A 11 1.59 11.97 0.69
C PHE A 11 0.73 13.15 1.15
N SER A 12 -0.49 13.27 0.62
CA SER A 12 -1.42 14.31 1.05
C SER A 12 -1.72 14.19 2.54
N GLN A 13 -2.08 15.32 3.13
CA GLN A 13 -2.33 15.44 4.57
C GLN A 13 -3.42 14.47 5.05
N GLU A 14 -4.41 14.16 4.20
CA GLU A 14 -5.45 13.16 4.45
C GLU A 14 -4.88 11.75 4.59
N ASN A 15 -4.01 11.32 3.65
CA ASN A 15 -3.33 10.02 3.72
C ASN A 15 -2.43 9.93 4.96
N GLN A 16 -1.70 11.00 5.28
CA GLN A 16 -0.88 11.10 6.49
C GLN A 16 -1.70 11.01 7.78
N ALA A 17 -2.82 11.72 7.86
CA ALA A 17 -3.73 11.67 8.99
C ALA A 17 -4.32 10.27 9.15
N TYR A 18 -4.80 9.67 8.06
CA TYR A 18 -5.38 8.34 8.06
C TYR A 18 -4.37 7.27 8.51
N ALA A 19 -3.16 7.29 7.94
CA ALA A 19 -2.10 6.37 8.35
C ALA A 19 -1.76 6.53 9.84
N LYS A 20 -1.67 7.77 10.33
CA LYS A 20 -1.42 8.03 11.75
C LYS A 20 -2.58 7.58 12.65
N GLN A 21 -3.83 7.75 12.22
CA GLN A 21 -5.02 7.31 12.97
C GLN A 21 -5.11 5.79 13.08
N HIS A 22 -4.73 5.07 12.02
CA HIS A 22 -4.78 3.61 11.96
C HIS A 22 -3.45 2.93 12.32
N GLY A 23 -2.41 3.69 12.65
CA GLY A 23 -1.07 3.16 12.98
C GLY A 23 -0.32 2.58 11.78
N LEU A 24 -0.66 3.00 10.56
CA LEU A 24 0.00 2.61 9.32
C LEU A 24 1.26 3.45 9.08
N ILE A 25 2.24 2.86 8.40
CA ILE A 25 3.49 3.53 8.05
C ILE A 25 3.44 3.88 6.57
N ILE A 26 3.42 5.17 6.24
CA ILE A 26 3.41 5.58 4.84
C ILE A 26 4.79 5.39 4.22
N ARG A 27 4.82 4.70 3.08
CA ARG A 27 6.02 4.43 2.32
C ARG A 27 5.84 4.73 0.84
N ASN A 28 6.91 5.24 0.22
CA ASN A 28 6.90 5.46 -1.21
C ASN A 28 7.17 4.14 -1.92
N ALA A 29 6.20 3.66 -2.70
CA ALA A 29 6.36 2.44 -3.49
C ALA A 29 7.56 2.50 -4.44
N LYS A 30 7.84 3.70 -5.00
CA LYS A 30 8.96 3.92 -5.92
C LYS A 30 10.33 3.91 -5.23
N ALA A 31 10.38 4.08 -3.91
CA ALA A 31 11.63 4.01 -3.16
C ALA A 31 12.13 2.56 -3.03
N TYR A 32 11.25 1.56 -3.21
CA TYR A 32 11.62 0.16 -3.18
C TYR A 32 12.01 -0.32 -4.58
N GLY A 33 13.30 -0.25 -4.86
CA GLY A 33 13.94 -0.83 -6.04
C GLY A 33 14.53 -2.21 -5.76
N THR A 34 14.90 -2.94 -6.81
CA THR A 34 15.32 -4.35 -6.89
C THR A 34 16.39 -4.81 -5.88
N VAL A 35 17.03 -3.90 -5.15
CA VAL A 35 18.16 -4.17 -4.24
C VAL A 35 18.08 -3.44 -2.90
N ASP A 36 17.01 -2.68 -2.63
CA ASP A 36 16.90 -1.91 -1.39
C ASP A 36 16.13 -2.67 -0.31
N TYR A 37 16.64 -2.63 0.91
CA TYR A 37 16.20 -3.38 2.08
C TYR A 37 14.66 -3.41 2.22
N LEU A 38 14.07 -4.60 2.15
CA LEU A 38 12.65 -4.77 2.45
C LEU A 38 12.44 -4.57 3.95
N GLU A 39 11.78 -3.48 4.30
CA GLU A 39 11.32 -3.18 5.65
C GLU A 39 10.36 -4.29 6.12
N GLN A 40 10.66 -4.89 7.27
CA GLN A 40 9.84 -5.97 7.85
C GLN A 40 8.47 -5.44 8.29
N CYS A 41 7.42 -6.02 7.72
CA CYS A 41 6.03 -5.72 8.01
C CYS A 41 5.17 -6.99 7.97
N ASP A 42 4.05 -6.96 8.69
CA ASP A 42 3.08 -8.05 8.69
C ASP A 42 2.13 -7.93 7.51
N LYS A 43 1.74 -6.71 7.14
CA LYS A 43 0.76 -6.44 6.09
C LYS A 43 1.13 -5.20 5.28
N VAL A 44 0.56 -5.11 4.09
CA VAL A 44 0.83 -4.02 3.13
C VAL A 44 -0.46 -3.49 2.53
N CYS A 45 -0.54 -2.20 2.22
CA CYS A 45 -1.72 -1.58 1.63
C CYS A 45 -1.36 -0.55 0.57
N GLY A 46 -2.32 -0.17 -0.29
CA GLY A 46 -2.14 0.83 -1.33
C GLY A 46 -1.41 0.30 -2.57
N GLN A 47 -0.47 1.08 -3.09
CA GLN A 47 0.36 0.75 -4.26
C GLN A 47 1.55 -0.14 -3.87
N VAL A 48 1.26 -1.36 -3.46
CA VAL A 48 2.25 -2.33 -3.00
C VAL A 48 3.26 -2.66 -4.12
N PRO A 49 4.58 -2.51 -3.89
CA PRO A 49 5.63 -2.94 -4.82
C PRO A 49 5.61 -4.45 -5.05
N THR A 50 6.09 -4.92 -6.19
CA THR A 50 6.20 -6.37 -6.49
C THR A 50 7.01 -7.13 -5.43
N ALA A 51 8.01 -6.49 -4.83
CA ALA A 51 8.78 -7.08 -3.74
C ALA A 51 7.94 -7.40 -2.50
N TYR A 52 6.79 -6.75 -2.32
CA TYR A 52 5.84 -6.94 -1.22
C TYR A 52 4.53 -7.62 -1.65
N GLU A 53 4.37 -7.99 -2.92
CA GLU A 53 3.15 -8.67 -3.41
C GLU A 53 2.93 -10.05 -2.77
N HIS A 54 3.97 -10.64 -2.21
CA HIS A 54 3.91 -11.91 -1.48
C HIS A 54 3.33 -11.77 -0.06
N LEU A 55 3.21 -10.54 0.48
CA LEU A 55 2.66 -10.29 1.80
C LEU A 55 1.14 -10.07 1.76
N PRO A 56 0.44 -10.38 2.88
CA PRO A 56 -0.99 -10.17 2.97
C PRO A 56 -1.33 -8.68 2.87
N LYS A 57 -2.34 -8.37 2.04
CA LYS A 57 -2.81 -7.01 1.85
C LYS A 57 -3.76 -6.64 2.97
N PHE A 58 -3.48 -5.54 3.67
CA PHE A 58 -4.42 -4.96 4.60
C PHE A 58 -5.50 -4.25 3.80
N GLU A 59 -6.74 -4.71 3.90
CA GLU A 59 -7.88 -4.01 3.32
C GLU A 59 -8.24 -2.87 4.25
N LEU A 60 -7.86 -1.65 3.85
CA LEU A 60 -8.46 -0.45 4.41
C LEU A 60 -9.91 -0.45 3.95
N ASP A 61 -10.84 -0.42 4.90
CA ASP A 61 -12.26 -0.28 4.64
C ASP A 61 -12.46 0.83 3.59
N ASP A 62 -13.14 0.46 2.51
CA ASP A 62 -13.01 0.95 1.14
C ASP A 62 -13.53 2.38 0.89
N ASP A 63 -13.54 3.27 1.89
CA ASP A 63 -14.07 4.63 1.71
C ASP A 63 -13.03 5.61 1.11
N THR A 64 -11.74 5.24 1.07
CA THR A 64 -10.64 6.11 0.58
C THR A 64 -9.89 5.60 -0.65
N LYS A 65 -10.31 4.49 -1.29
CA LYS A 65 -9.72 4.08 -2.57
C LYS A 65 -10.42 4.78 -3.75
N PRO A 66 -9.71 5.56 -4.58
CA PRO A 66 -10.20 5.82 -5.93
C PRO A 66 -10.26 4.47 -6.66
N LYS A 67 -11.48 4.09 -7.08
CA LYS A 67 -11.78 2.90 -7.88
C LYS A 67 -10.85 2.81 -9.10
N ARG A 68 -9.69 2.17 -8.97
CA ARG A 68 -9.00 1.56 -10.12
C ARG A 68 -9.78 0.29 -10.42
N THR A 69 -10.87 0.47 -11.16
CA THR A 69 -11.50 -0.60 -11.95
C THR A 69 -10.41 -1.29 -12.75
N ARG A 70 -9.93 -2.43 -12.26
CA ARG A 70 -9.34 -3.45 -13.13
C ARG A 70 -10.49 -3.87 -14.04
N LYS A 71 -10.58 -3.26 -15.23
CA LYS A 71 -11.36 -3.88 -16.31
C LYS A 71 -10.84 -5.31 -16.42
N PRO A 72 -11.68 -6.35 -16.29
CA PRO A 72 -11.27 -7.68 -16.69
C PRO A 72 -10.85 -7.60 -18.16
N LYS A 73 -9.67 -8.14 -18.44
CA LYS A 73 -9.15 -8.30 -19.79
C LYS A 73 -10.08 -9.31 -20.48
N GLU A 74 -11.08 -8.80 -21.21
CA GLU A 74 -11.90 -9.59 -22.11
C GLU A 74 -10.96 -10.13 -23.19
N GLN A 75 -10.75 -11.45 -23.14
CA GLN A 75 -10.17 -12.22 -24.23
C GLN A 75 -11.33 -12.59 -25.14
N GLU A 76 -11.34 -12.05 -26.36
CA GLU A 76 -11.83 -12.76 -27.56
C GLU A 76 -11.14 -12.20 -28.81
#